data_AF-R7TJH5-F1
#
_entry.id   AF-R7TJH5-F1
#
_cell.length_a   1.000
_cell.length_b   1.000
_cell.length_c   1.000
_cell.angle_alpha   90.00
_cell.angle_beta   90.00
_cell.angle_gamma   90.00
#
_symmetry.space_group_name_H-M   'P 1'
#
loop_
_entity.id
_entity.type
_entity.pdbx_description
1 polymer ?
#
loop_
_entity_poly.entity_id
_entity_poly.type
_entity_poly.pdbx_seq_one_letter_code
_entity_poly.pdbx_strand_id
1 'polypeptide(L)'
;MSKLSFRARQLDASKHMPVLKADEIPDVPDFTAINRAVPQMPTGMEKEEESEHHLQRALCAQQAFGSAQRLVIPIPDIEDVGESYEKLYVKKSRDFKQPKQYIHVQPFGMDHEIPDYDMDSEDEQWLTKQVLGISALKFENMMDRLEKGSGQTVVSLQDAKALLKEDDDLTIAVYDYWLNKRLRLQHPLIPSVKTEKRDGSTTSNPYVAFRRRTEKMQTRKVL
;
A
#
# COMPACT_ATOMS: atom_id res chain seq x y z
N MET A 1 2.10 60.57 0.63
CA MET A 1 2.99 59.40 0.80
C MET A 1 2.63 58.37 -0.26
N SER A 2 3.36 58.32 -1.38
CA SER A 2 3.08 57.38 -2.47
C SER A 2 3.56 55.97 -2.13
N LYS A 3 2.69 54.97 -2.25
CA LYS A 3 3.08 53.55 -2.13
C LYS A 3 3.98 53.18 -3.31
N LEU A 4 5.23 52.81 -3.03
CA LEU A 4 6.15 52.25 -4.01
C LEU A 4 5.64 50.87 -4.46
N SER A 5 5.15 50.79 -5.70
CA SER A 5 4.76 49.54 -6.36
C SER A 5 5.99 48.84 -6.93
N PHE A 6 6.20 47.57 -6.57
CA PHE A 6 7.23 46.73 -7.16
C PHE A 6 6.68 46.10 -8.43
N ARG A 7 6.97 46.71 -9.59
CA ARG A 7 6.72 46.09 -10.89
C ARG A 7 7.97 45.32 -11.28
N ALA A 8 7.87 44.00 -11.44
CA ALA A 8 8.94 43.21 -12.04
C ALA A 8 9.30 43.85 -13.39
N ARG A 9 10.52 44.38 -13.49
CA ARG A 9 11.08 44.84 -14.78
C ARG A 9 11.73 43.64 -15.43
N GLN A 10 11.63 43.55 -16.75
CA GLN A 10 12.39 42.55 -17.51
C GLN A 10 13.89 42.75 -17.25
N LEU A 11 14.60 41.63 -17.14
CA LEU A 11 16.06 41.61 -16.98
C LEU A 11 16.71 42.26 -18.21
N ASP A 12 17.48 43.32 -17.97
CA ASP A 12 18.27 44.00 -18.98
C ASP A 12 19.65 43.35 -19.05
N ALA A 13 19.91 42.59 -20.12
CA ALA A 13 21.16 41.87 -20.33
C ALA A 13 22.38 42.80 -20.49
N SER A 14 22.16 44.09 -20.78
CA SER A 14 23.24 45.09 -20.89
C SER A 14 23.61 45.73 -19.54
N LYS A 15 22.80 45.50 -18.50
CA LYS A 15 23.06 46.03 -17.17
C LYS A 15 23.99 45.08 -16.41
N HIS A 16 25.20 45.52 -16.16
CA HIS A 16 26.16 44.79 -15.34
C HIS A 16 25.63 44.60 -13.90
N MET A 17 25.66 43.36 -13.41
CA MET A 17 25.35 43.08 -12.01
C MET A 17 26.53 43.47 -11.11
N PRO A 18 26.30 44.19 -10.01
CA PRO A 18 27.35 44.45 -9.03
C PRO A 18 27.74 43.13 -8.35
N VAL A 19 29.05 42.86 -8.29
CA VAL A 19 29.61 41.78 -7.48
C VAL A 19 30.02 42.40 -6.15
N LEU A 20 29.32 42.05 -5.08
CA LEU A 20 29.61 42.52 -3.73
C LEU A 20 30.53 41.53 -3.03
N LYS A 21 31.45 42.06 -2.22
CA LYS A 21 32.26 41.26 -1.30
C LYS A 21 31.55 41.08 0.04
N ALA A 22 31.96 40.09 0.81
CA ALA A 22 31.28 39.70 2.06
C ALA A 22 31.19 40.83 3.10
N ASP A 23 32.17 41.74 3.10
CA ASP A 23 32.29 42.94 3.92
C ASP A 23 31.45 44.12 3.43
N GLU A 24 30.92 44.05 2.20
CA GLU A 24 30.04 45.07 1.60
C GLU A 24 28.55 44.73 1.77
N ILE A 25 28.24 43.57 2.35
CA ILE A 25 26.88 43.11 2.64
C ILE A 25 26.51 43.58 4.05
N PRO A 26 25.45 44.41 4.22
CA PRO A 26 24.99 44.82 5.54
C PRO A 26 24.61 43.60 6.40
N ASP A 27 24.96 43.62 7.69
CA ASP A 27 24.66 42.53 8.61
C ASP A 27 23.13 42.32 8.73
N VAL A 28 22.73 41.07 8.95
CA VAL A 28 21.32 40.62 9.00
C VAL A 28 20.39 41.45 9.91
N PRO A 29 20.83 42.07 11.03
CA PRO A 29 19.98 42.96 11.81
C PRO A 29 19.47 44.19 11.03
N ASP A 30 20.23 44.69 10.06
CA ASP A 30 19.85 45.86 9.24
C ASP A 30 18.76 45.54 8.22
N PHE A 31 18.52 44.26 7.92
CA PHE A 31 17.39 43.81 7.09
C PHE A 31 16.04 43.83 7.81
N THR A 32 16.03 43.84 9.15
CA THR A 32 14.78 43.81 9.94
C THR A 32 13.97 45.11 9.84
N ALA A 33 14.59 46.22 9.41
CA ALA A 33 13.90 47.49 9.20
C ALA A 33 13.08 47.53 7.89
N ILE A 34 13.29 46.57 6.98
CA ILE A 34 12.52 46.45 5.74
C ILE A 34 11.57 45.26 5.87
N ASN A 35 10.42 45.49 6.49
CA ASN A 35 9.26 44.60 6.43
C ASN A 35 8.70 44.53 4.99
N ARG A 36 9.45 43.92 4.06
CA ARG A 36 8.98 43.57 2.73
C ARG A 36 9.02 42.06 2.61
N ALA A 37 7.84 41.45 2.59
CA ALA A 37 7.69 40.05 2.21
C ALA A 37 8.37 39.85 0.84
N VAL A 38 9.46 39.09 0.84
CA VAL A 38 10.09 38.60 -0.37
C VAL A 38 9.04 37.71 -1.06
N PRO A 39 8.68 37.95 -2.33
CA PRO A 39 7.83 37.02 -3.06
C PRO A 39 8.47 35.65 -2.98
N GLN A 40 7.77 34.67 -2.39
CA GLN A 40 8.27 33.30 -2.36
C GLN A 40 8.54 32.87 -3.79
N MET A 41 9.80 32.62 -4.11
CA MET A 41 10.16 32.04 -5.39
C MET A 41 9.61 30.61 -5.40
N PRO A 42 8.91 30.19 -6.47
CA PRO A 42 8.45 28.81 -6.57
C PRO A 42 9.67 27.89 -6.53
N THR A 43 9.62 26.90 -5.64
CA THR A 43 10.69 25.95 -5.35
C THR A 43 11.00 25.00 -6.50
N GLY A 44 10.19 25.02 -7.57
CA GLY A 44 10.35 24.18 -8.75
C GLY A 44 9.93 22.73 -8.51
N MET A 45 9.27 22.43 -7.40
CA MET A 45 8.75 21.11 -7.04
C MET A 45 7.24 21.02 -7.34
N GLU A 46 6.70 19.80 -7.46
CA GLU A 46 5.26 19.64 -7.62
C GLU A 46 4.53 20.04 -6.32
N LYS A 47 3.34 20.64 -6.45
CA LYS A 47 2.56 21.17 -5.32
C LYS A 47 2.28 20.13 -4.22
N GLU A 48 2.19 18.86 -4.59
CA GLU A 48 1.95 17.76 -3.64
C GLU A 48 3.23 17.45 -2.84
N GLU A 49 4.40 17.47 -3.47
CA GLU A 49 5.69 17.39 -2.76
C GLU A 49 5.95 18.60 -1.86
N GLU A 50 5.59 19.82 -2.30
CA GLU A 50 5.73 21.04 -1.48
C GLU A 50 4.87 21.00 -0.20
N SER A 51 3.83 20.17 -0.18
CA SER A 51 2.95 19.96 0.96
C SER A 51 3.38 18.83 1.89
N GLU A 52 4.43 18.08 1.54
CA GLU A 52 4.92 16.96 2.34
C GLU A 52 5.47 17.45 3.68
N HIS A 53 5.02 16.79 4.75
CA HIS A 53 5.20 17.27 6.12
C HIS A 53 6.67 17.22 6.57
N HIS A 54 7.45 16.20 6.19
CA HIS A 54 8.86 16.11 6.58
C HIS A 54 9.73 17.13 5.84
N LEU A 55 9.43 17.41 4.58
CA LEU A 55 10.06 18.43 3.75
C LEU A 55 9.79 19.82 4.34
N GLN A 56 8.53 20.13 4.68
CA GLN A 56 8.19 21.39 5.33
C GLN A 56 8.90 21.56 6.68
N ARG A 57 8.98 20.50 7.49
CA ARG A 57 9.72 20.55 8.76
C ARG A 57 11.21 20.79 8.55
N ALA A 58 11.83 20.13 7.57
CA ALA A 58 13.23 20.31 7.23
C ALA A 58 13.52 21.74 6.72
N LEU A 59 12.68 22.27 5.82
CA LEU A 59 12.79 23.63 5.28
C LEU A 59 12.59 24.69 6.37
N CYS A 60 11.56 24.56 7.22
CA CYS A 60 11.29 25.48 8.32
C CYS A 60 12.43 25.52 9.33
N ALA A 61 13.02 24.36 9.67
CA ALA A 61 14.15 24.31 10.59
C ALA A 61 15.43 24.93 10.00
N GLN A 62 15.66 24.81 8.68
CA GLN A 62 16.76 25.48 8.00
C GLN A 62 16.61 27.01 7.97
N GLN A 63 15.38 27.52 7.84
CA GLN A 63 15.12 28.97 7.75
C GLN A 63 15.06 29.67 9.11
N ALA A 64 14.54 29.02 10.15
CA ALA A 64 14.25 29.65 11.44
C ALA A 64 15.46 29.72 12.40
N PHE A 65 16.44 28.81 12.26
CA PHE A 65 17.58 28.75 13.18
C PHE A 65 18.86 28.43 12.40
N GLY A 66 19.79 29.38 12.32
CA GLY A 66 21.14 29.16 11.77
C GLY A 66 22.01 28.18 12.56
N SER A 67 21.42 27.34 13.42
CA SER A 67 22.07 26.26 14.17
C SER A 67 21.36 24.94 13.85
N ALA A 68 21.99 24.17 12.98
CA ALA A 68 21.45 22.96 12.38
C ALA A 68 21.36 21.80 13.38
N GLN A 69 20.22 21.63 14.05
CA GLN A 69 19.73 20.26 14.22
C GLN A 69 19.31 19.79 12.83
N ARG A 70 20.14 18.92 12.23
CA ARG A 70 19.91 18.31 10.93
C ARG A 70 18.62 17.49 11.02
N LEU A 71 17.47 18.10 10.77
CA LEU A 71 16.22 17.37 10.58
C LEU A 71 16.40 16.58 9.28
N VAL A 72 16.73 15.29 9.45
CA VAL A 72 16.91 14.33 8.36
C VAL A 72 15.55 13.69 8.10
N ILE A 73 15.20 13.55 6.82
CA ILE A 73 14.03 12.76 6.41
C ILE A 73 14.29 11.31 6.85
N PRO A 74 13.45 10.71 7.70
CA PRO A 74 13.69 9.36 8.20
C PRO A 74 13.66 8.37 7.04
N ILE A 75 14.71 7.56 6.94
CA ILE A 75 14.79 6.43 6.01
C ILE A 75 14.51 5.17 6.85
N PRO A 76 13.68 4.24 6.40
CA PRO A 76 13.48 2.98 7.11
C PRO A 76 14.79 2.20 7.21
N ASP A 77 14.96 1.48 8.32
CA ASP A 77 16.09 0.57 8.50
C ASP A 77 15.99 -0.62 7.54
N ILE A 78 17.16 -1.18 7.18
CA ILE A 78 17.26 -2.34 6.29
C ILE A 78 17.47 -3.58 7.16
N GLU A 79 16.58 -4.57 7.02
CA GLU A 79 16.71 -5.87 7.67
C GLU A 79 17.32 -6.90 6.69
N ASP A 80 18.27 -7.70 7.17
CA ASP A 80 18.82 -8.83 6.41
C ASP A 80 17.92 -10.06 6.56
N VAL A 81 17.38 -10.54 5.44
CA VAL A 81 16.45 -11.68 5.36
C VAL A 81 17.03 -12.88 4.60
N GLY A 82 18.36 -12.93 4.41
CA GLY A 82 19.03 -13.89 3.53
C GLY A 82 18.66 -15.37 3.76
N GLU A 83 18.64 -15.84 5.01
CA GLU A 83 18.35 -17.26 5.28
C GLU A 83 16.91 -17.69 4.92
N SER A 84 15.94 -16.80 5.13
CA SER A 84 14.53 -17.05 4.80
C SER A 84 14.27 -16.91 3.30
N TYR A 85 14.96 -15.94 2.66
CA TYR A 85 14.86 -15.70 1.22
C TYR A 85 15.23 -16.95 0.41
N GLU A 86 16.39 -17.54 0.70
CA GLU A 86 16.88 -18.71 -0.02
C GLU A 86 15.95 -19.92 0.15
N LYS A 87 15.31 -20.09 1.31
CA LYS A 87 14.35 -21.17 1.57
C LYS A 87 13.02 -20.99 0.83
N LEU A 88 12.53 -19.75 0.70
CA LEU A 88 11.25 -19.45 0.06
C LEU A 88 11.34 -19.43 -1.47
N TYR A 89 12.48 -19.00 -2.02
CA TYR A 89 12.64 -18.76 -3.46
C TYR A 89 13.56 -19.78 -4.18
N VAL A 90 13.65 -21.03 -3.69
CA VAL A 90 14.59 -22.07 -4.17
C VAL A 90 14.45 -22.42 -5.66
N LYS A 91 13.21 -22.49 -6.19
CA LYS A 91 12.91 -23.08 -7.52
C LYS A 91 12.66 -22.05 -8.62
N LYS A 92 11.83 -21.03 -8.37
CA LYS A 92 11.38 -20.07 -9.40
C LYS A 92 12.50 -19.16 -9.93
N SER A 93 13.54 -18.90 -9.14
CA SER A 93 14.69 -18.10 -9.57
C SER A 93 15.58 -18.81 -10.60
N ARG A 94 15.58 -20.16 -10.61
CA ARG A 94 16.48 -20.97 -11.45
C ARG A 94 15.87 -21.39 -12.78
N ASP A 95 14.54 -21.47 -12.86
CA ASP A 95 13.81 -21.89 -14.07
C ASP A 95 13.49 -20.72 -15.01
N PHE A 96 13.59 -19.47 -14.53
CA PHE A 96 13.35 -18.31 -15.37
C PHE A 96 14.48 -18.12 -16.39
N LYS A 97 14.11 -18.16 -17.67
CA LYS A 97 15.03 -17.87 -18.79
C LYS A 97 14.61 -16.57 -19.44
N GLN A 98 15.51 -15.59 -19.43
CA GLN A 98 15.24 -14.28 -20.01
C GLN A 98 14.92 -14.40 -21.51
N PRO A 99 13.72 -13.97 -21.96
CA PRO A 99 13.37 -14.00 -23.36
C PRO A 99 14.14 -12.94 -24.15
N LYS A 100 14.31 -13.17 -25.46
CA LYS A 100 14.95 -12.20 -26.38
C LYS A 100 14.05 -11.00 -26.71
N GLN A 101 12.76 -11.11 -26.45
CA GLN A 101 11.75 -10.08 -26.69
C GLN A 101 11.15 -9.64 -25.34
N TYR A 102 10.52 -8.47 -25.31
CA TYR A 102 9.84 -7.99 -24.12
C TYR A 102 8.68 -8.92 -23.72
N ILE A 103 8.48 -9.09 -22.42
CA ILE A 103 7.40 -9.89 -21.86
C ILE A 103 6.09 -9.17 -22.14
N HIS A 104 5.24 -9.76 -22.97
CA HIS A 104 3.88 -9.29 -23.15
C HIS A 104 2.98 -9.99 -22.14
N VAL A 105 2.59 -9.27 -21.09
CA VAL A 105 1.68 -9.79 -20.06
C VAL A 105 0.25 -9.64 -20.56
N GLN A 106 -0.40 -10.77 -20.85
CA GLN A 106 -1.85 -10.77 -20.93
C GLN A 106 -2.41 -10.76 -19.51
N PRO A 107 -3.55 -10.08 -19.26
CA PRO A 107 -4.23 -10.18 -17.97
C PRO A 107 -4.44 -11.65 -17.66
N PHE A 108 -3.96 -12.09 -16.49
CA PHE A 108 -4.21 -13.45 -16.02
C PHE A 108 -5.72 -13.71 -16.11
N GLY A 109 -6.10 -14.84 -16.71
CA GLY A 109 -7.45 -15.34 -16.53
C GLY A 109 -7.73 -15.54 -15.03
N MET A 110 -8.99 -15.56 -14.63
CA MET A 110 -9.37 -16.08 -13.32
C MET A 110 -9.02 -17.58 -13.30
N ASP A 111 -7.74 -17.90 -13.03
CA ASP A 111 -7.28 -19.27 -13.01
C ASP A 111 -7.76 -19.90 -11.70
N HIS A 112 -8.83 -20.68 -11.81
CA HIS A 112 -9.46 -21.37 -10.68
C HIS A 112 -8.63 -22.58 -10.18
N GLU A 113 -7.42 -22.77 -10.69
CA GLU A 113 -6.55 -23.90 -10.33
C GLU A 113 -5.80 -23.69 -9.01
N ILE A 114 -5.69 -22.44 -8.55
CA ILE A 114 -4.99 -22.11 -7.30
C ILE A 114 -6.04 -21.82 -6.21
N PRO A 115 -6.02 -22.54 -5.08
CA PRO A 115 -6.92 -22.24 -3.96
C PRO A 115 -6.60 -20.85 -3.38
N ASP A 116 -7.62 -20.12 -2.91
CA ASP A 116 -7.41 -18.83 -2.24
C ASP A 116 -7.02 -19.02 -0.76
N TYR A 117 -7.18 -20.24 -0.24
CA TYR A 117 -6.80 -20.62 1.11
C TYR A 117 -5.35 -21.09 1.14
N ASP A 118 -4.53 -20.42 1.95
CA ASP A 118 -3.16 -20.85 2.28
C ASP A 118 -3.12 -21.46 3.70
N MET A 119 -2.41 -22.59 3.85
CA MET A 119 -2.22 -23.21 5.17
C MET A 119 -1.43 -22.30 6.13
N ASP A 120 -1.87 -22.24 7.38
CA ASP A 120 -1.10 -21.62 8.46
C ASP A 120 -0.33 -22.66 9.29
N SER A 121 0.44 -22.19 10.27
CA SER A 121 1.25 -23.06 11.14
C SER A 121 0.41 -24.00 12.01
N GLU A 122 -0.86 -23.70 12.28
CA GLU A 122 -1.77 -24.61 13.00
C GLU A 122 -2.22 -25.75 12.08
N ASP A 123 -2.54 -25.41 10.82
CA ASP A 123 -2.91 -26.37 9.77
C ASP A 123 -1.77 -27.35 9.47
N GLU A 124 -0.54 -26.85 9.36
CA GLU A 124 0.64 -27.70 9.15
C GLU A 124 0.83 -28.72 10.28
N GLN A 125 0.63 -28.29 11.53
CA GLN A 125 0.72 -29.17 12.70
C GLN A 125 -0.41 -30.19 12.73
N TRP A 126 -1.62 -29.78 12.39
CA TRP A 126 -2.77 -30.68 12.31
C TRP A 126 -2.55 -31.73 11.22
N LEU A 127 -2.13 -31.31 10.02
CA LEU A 127 -1.88 -32.19 8.90
C LEU A 127 -0.75 -33.19 9.18
N THR A 128 0.32 -32.74 9.84
CA THR A 128 1.46 -33.60 10.21
C THR A 128 1.09 -34.67 11.23
N LYS A 129 0.18 -34.36 12.17
CA LYS A 129 -0.32 -35.32 13.17
C LYS A 129 -1.26 -36.36 12.55
N GLN A 130 -1.89 -36.00 11.44
CA GLN A 130 -2.93 -36.80 10.83
C GLN A 130 -2.34 -37.83 9.85
N VAL A 131 -2.71 -39.11 10.01
CA VAL A 131 -2.20 -40.22 9.18
C VAL A 131 -2.94 -40.33 7.84
N LEU A 132 -3.71 -39.32 7.45
CA LEU A 132 -4.61 -39.38 6.28
C LEU A 132 -3.86 -39.30 4.93
N GLY A 133 -2.55 -39.07 4.92
CA GLY A 133 -1.75 -39.11 3.69
C GLY A 133 -2.15 -38.07 2.64
N ILE A 134 -2.75 -36.96 3.07
CA ILE A 134 -3.23 -35.89 2.19
C ILE A 134 -2.07 -34.95 1.87
N SER A 135 -1.96 -34.48 0.62
CA SER A 135 -1.02 -33.41 0.26
C SER A 135 -1.50 -32.05 0.77
N ALA A 136 -0.56 -31.14 1.08
CA ALA A 136 -0.88 -29.77 1.50
C ALA A 136 -1.87 -29.10 0.52
N LEU A 137 -1.59 -29.18 -0.79
CA LEU A 137 -2.46 -28.61 -1.83
C LEU A 137 -3.87 -29.23 -1.83
N LYS A 138 -4.01 -30.53 -1.57
CA LYS A 138 -5.35 -31.14 -1.50
C LYS A 138 -6.11 -30.63 -0.28
N PHE A 139 -5.43 -30.49 0.86
CA PHE A 139 -6.02 -29.89 2.05
C PHE A 139 -6.46 -28.44 1.81
N GLU A 140 -5.62 -27.61 1.19
CA GLU A 140 -5.93 -26.22 0.83
C GLU A 140 -7.16 -26.13 -0.08
N ASN A 141 -7.25 -26.98 -1.09
CA ASN A 141 -8.42 -27.06 -1.97
C ASN A 141 -9.71 -27.43 -1.22
N MET A 142 -9.63 -28.33 -0.23
CA MET A 142 -10.78 -28.71 0.58
C MET A 142 -11.22 -27.54 1.47
N MET A 143 -10.28 -26.88 2.15
CA MET A 143 -10.55 -25.71 2.99
C MET A 143 -11.14 -24.55 2.18
N ASP A 144 -10.57 -24.28 1.00
CA ASP A 144 -11.05 -23.24 0.07
C ASP A 144 -12.51 -23.47 -0.35
N ARG A 145 -12.87 -24.72 -0.71
CA ARG A 145 -14.24 -25.08 -1.07
C ARG A 145 -15.22 -24.92 0.08
N LEU A 146 -14.82 -25.30 1.30
CA LEU A 146 -15.65 -25.13 2.50
C LEU A 146 -15.87 -23.65 2.83
N GLU A 147 -14.81 -22.84 2.75
CA GLU A 147 -14.89 -21.39 2.98
C GLU A 147 -15.76 -20.68 1.95
N LYS A 148 -15.55 -20.96 0.66
CA LYS A 148 -16.37 -20.40 -0.44
C LYS A 148 -17.83 -20.87 -0.36
N GLY A 149 -18.06 -22.12 0.07
CA GLY A 149 -19.39 -22.67 0.30
C GLY A 149 -20.11 -22.05 1.52
N SER A 150 -19.37 -21.56 2.52
CA SER A 150 -19.95 -20.99 3.74
C SER A 150 -20.53 -19.60 3.55
N GLY A 151 -19.88 -18.72 2.78
CA GLY A 151 -20.35 -17.35 2.62
C GLY A 151 -20.61 -16.66 3.97
N GLN A 152 -21.90 -16.43 4.32
CA GLN A 152 -22.31 -15.85 5.61
C GLN A 152 -22.71 -16.88 6.68
N THR A 153 -23.00 -18.12 6.32
CA THR A 153 -23.53 -19.15 7.24
C THR A 153 -22.63 -20.39 7.23
N VAL A 154 -22.40 -20.99 8.39
CA VAL A 154 -21.57 -22.21 8.46
C VAL A 154 -22.21 -23.34 7.64
N VAL A 155 -21.43 -23.98 6.78
CA VAL A 155 -21.84 -25.11 5.92
C VAL A 155 -22.23 -26.30 6.79
N SER A 156 -23.29 -27.03 6.43
CA SER A 156 -23.65 -28.28 7.13
C SER A 156 -22.75 -29.44 6.69
N LEU A 157 -22.62 -30.49 7.49
CA LEU A 157 -21.84 -31.67 7.11
C LEU A 157 -22.34 -32.32 5.79
N GLN A 158 -23.66 -32.29 5.54
CA GLN A 158 -24.23 -32.84 4.31
C GLN A 158 -23.82 -32.01 3.08
N ASP A 159 -23.83 -30.69 3.20
CA ASP A 159 -23.37 -29.79 2.14
C ASP A 159 -21.85 -29.91 1.94
N ALA A 160 -21.09 -30.08 3.04
CA ALA A 160 -19.65 -30.31 2.99
C ALA A 160 -19.30 -31.57 2.17
N LYS A 161 -20.02 -32.66 2.40
CA LYS A 161 -19.89 -33.90 1.60
C LYS A 161 -20.20 -33.67 0.12
N ALA A 162 -21.25 -32.91 -0.18
CA ALA A 162 -21.62 -32.60 -1.57
C ALA A 162 -20.58 -31.70 -2.27
N LEU A 163 -19.93 -30.80 -1.54
CA LEU A 163 -18.91 -29.88 -2.04
C LEU A 163 -17.57 -30.56 -2.28
N LEU A 164 -17.14 -31.40 -1.34
CA LEU A 164 -15.81 -32.02 -1.38
C LEU A 164 -15.76 -33.24 -2.29
N LYS A 165 -16.80 -34.09 -2.28
CA LYS A 165 -16.88 -35.34 -3.06
C LYS A 165 -15.66 -36.26 -2.87
N GLU A 166 -15.11 -36.27 -1.66
CA GLU A 166 -14.01 -37.12 -1.22
C GLU A 166 -14.54 -38.25 -0.35
N ASP A 167 -13.64 -39.13 0.12
CA ASP A 167 -13.98 -40.17 1.09
C ASP A 167 -14.67 -39.59 2.32
N ASP A 168 -15.66 -40.31 2.85
CA ASP A 168 -16.49 -39.84 3.96
C ASP A 168 -15.67 -39.57 5.22
N ASP A 169 -14.73 -40.46 5.57
CA ASP A 169 -13.88 -40.30 6.76
C ASP A 169 -12.94 -39.09 6.64
N LEU A 170 -12.39 -38.87 5.44
CA LEU A 170 -11.54 -37.73 5.14
C LEU A 170 -12.33 -36.43 5.21
N THR A 171 -13.50 -36.42 4.60
CA THR A 171 -14.40 -35.26 4.58
C THR A 171 -14.82 -34.87 5.99
N ILE A 172 -15.20 -35.84 6.82
CA ILE A 172 -15.60 -35.61 8.22
C ILE A 172 -14.42 -35.02 9.00
N ALA A 173 -13.23 -35.61 8.90
CA ALA A 173 -12.05 -35.14 9.64
C ALA A 173 -11.67 -33.69 9.31
N VAL A 174 -11.64 -33.33 8.02
CA VAL A 174 -11.33 -31.97 7.56
C VAL A 174 -12.45 -30.99 7.92
N TYR A 175 -13.71 -31.41 7.77
CA TYR A 175 -14.87 -30.59 8.13
C TYR A 175 -14.89 -30.28 9.63
N ASP A 176 -14.66 -31.26 10.49
CA ASP A 176 -14.63 -31.07 11.94
C ASP A 176 -13.51 -30.09 12.34
N TYR A 177 -12.33 -30.23 11.73
CA TYR A 177 -11.23 -29.30 11.94
C TYR A 177 -11.61 -27.87 11.50
N TRP A 178 -12.08 -27.73 10.26
CA TRP A 178 -12.53 -26.45 9.68
C TRP A 178 -13.61 -25.78 10.53
N LEU A 179 -14.63 -26.54 10.93
CA LEU A 179 -15.75 -26.07 11.73
C LEU A 179 -15.28 -25.53 13.08
N ASN A 180 -14.43 -26.30 13.77
CA ASN A 180 -13.87 -25.88 15.05
C ASN A 180 -13.03 -24.59 14.91
N LYS A 181 -12.21 -24.51 13.86
CA LYS A 181 -11.41 -23.31 13.56
C LYS A 181 -12.30 -22.10 13.29
N ARG A 182 -13.36 -22.27 12.48
CA ARG A 182 -14.32 -21.22 12.14
C ARG A 182 -15.12 -20.72 13.35
N LEU A 183 -15.57 -21.63 14.21
CA LEU A 183 -16.30 -21.28 15.44
C LEU A 183 -15.40 -20.58 16.47
N ARG A 184 -14.14 -20.99 16.58
CA ARG A 184 -13.16 -20.37 17.47
C ARG A 184 -12.79 -18.96 17.05
N LEU A 185 -12.53 -18.75 15.75
CA LEU A 185 -12.09 -17.46 15.22
C LEU A 185 -13.24 -16.47 14.98
N GLN A 186 -14.46 -16.96 14.76
CA GLN A 186 -15.66 -16.15 14.51
C GLN A 186 -15.54 -15.18 13.32
N HIS A 187 -14.60 -15.42 12.41
CA HIS A 187 -14.42 -14.67 11.18
C HIS A 187 -14.07 -15.61 10.02
N PRO A 188 -14.21 -15.16 8.76
CA PRO A 188 -13.71 -15.87 7.59
C PRO A 188 -12.26 -16.32 7.75
N LEU A 189 -11.96 -17.57 7.37
CA LEU A 189 -10.58 -18.06 7.46
C LEU A 189 -9.71 -17.47 6.34
N ILE A 190 -10.32 -17.16 5.19
CA ILE A 190 -9.67 -16.42 4.11
C ILE A 190 -9.75 -14.91 4.44
N PRO A 191 -8.63 -14.23 4.70
CA PRO A 191 -8.64 -12.80 4.99
C PRO A 191 -9.16 -12.01 3.79
N SER A 192 -9.97 -10.99 4.06
CA SER A 192 -10.50 -10.10 3.02
C SER A 192 -10.25 -8.65 3.38
N VAL A 193 -9.96 -7.84 2.35
CA VAL A 193 -9.84 -6.41 2.54
C VAL A 193 -11.22 -5.83 2.86
N LYS A 194 -11.29 -5.06 3.94
CA LYS A 194 -12.53 -4.39 4.32
C LYS A 194 -12.86 -3.29 3.31
N THR A 195 -13.95 -3.46 2.59
CA THR A 195 -14.44 -2.49 1.60
C THR A 195 -15.61 -1.66 2.16
N GLU A 196 -15.91 -0.54 1.50
CA GLU A 196 -17.03 0.32 1.85
C GLU A 196 -18.36 -0.43 1.70
N LYS A 197 -19.26 -0.25 2.68
CA LYS A 197 -20.61 -0.79 2.59
C LYS A 197 -21.35 -0.14 1.42
N ARG A 198 -22.15 -0.92 0.69
CA ARG A 198 -22.97 -0.41 -0.42
C ARG A 198 -24.13 0.50 0.02
N ASP A 199 -24.26 0.77 1.32
CA ASP A 199 -25.28 1.63 1.90
C ASP A 199 -24.94 3.13 1.79
N GLY A 200 -23.76 3.48 1.25
CA GLY A 200 -23.33 4.87 1.04
C GLY A 200 -22.90 5.58 2.33
N SER A 201 -22.76 4.85 3.45
CA SER A 201 -22.27 5.41 4.70
C SER A 201 -20.75 5.61 4.66
N THR A 202 -20.30 6.85 4.87
CA THR A 202 -18.87 7.14 5.01
C THR A 202 -18.40 6.81 6.42
N THR A 203 -17.71 5.68 6.57
CA THR A 203 -17.06 5.33 7.84
C THR A 203 -15.66 5.97 7.93
N SER A 204 -15.28 6.46 9.11
CA SER A 204 -13.92 6.94 9.43
C SER A 204 -12.95 5.80 9.79
N ASN A 205 -13.36 4.54 9.60
CA ASN A 205 -12.55 3.39 9.92
C ASN A 205 -11.30 3.32 8.99
N PRO A 206 -10.07 3.34 9.54
CA PRO A 206 -8.83 3.37 8.75
C PRO A 206 -8.57 2.08 7.96
N TYR A 207 -9.21 0.97 8.32
CA TYR A 207 -9.09 -0.31 7.59
C TYR A 207 -9.95 -0.37 6.32
N VAL A 208 -10.80 0.63 6.06
CA VAL A 208 -11.66 0.63 4.87
C VAL A 208 -10.91 1.16 3.66
N ALA A 209 -10.57 0.25 2.75
CA ALA A 209 -9.84 0.54 1.51
C ALA A 209 -10.74 0.42 0.26
N PHE A 210 -10.21 0.87 -0.88
CA PHE A 210 -10.83 0.74 -2.21
C PHE A 210 -12.27 1.29 -2.31
N ARG A 211 -12.51 2.48 -1.75
CA ARG A 211 -13.83 3.15 -1.81
C ARG A 211 -14.22 3.44 -3.25
N ARG A 212 -15.47 3.16 -3.59
CA ARG A 212 -15.98 3.38 -4.94
C ARG A 212 -16.45 4.82 -5.06
N ARG A 213 -15.71 5.63 -5.82
CA ARG A 213 -16.17 6.96 -6.24
C ARG A 213 -16.58 6.85 -7.69
N THR A 214 -17.88 6.75 -7.94
CA THR A 214 -18.40 6.99 -9.29
C THR A 214 -18.29 8.48 -9.54
N GLU A 215 -17.41 8.90 -10.43
CA GLU A 215 -17.50 10.24 -11.02
C GLU A 215 -18.91 10.35 -11.60
N LYS A 216 -19.63 11.44 -11.30
CA LYS A 216 -20.97 11.65 -11.88
C LYS A 216 -20.78 11.73 -13.38
N MET A 217 -21.10 10.68 -14.12
CA MET A 217 -21.13 10.71 -15.56
C MET A 217 -22.06 11.84 -15.99
N GLN A 218 -21.49 12.88 -16.58
CA GLN A 218 -22.26 14.00 -17.09
C GLN A 218 -22.96 13.55 -18.37
N THR A 219 -24.25 13.25 -18.28
CA THR A 219 -25.06 12.97 -19.46
C THR A 219 -25.21 14.26 -20.27
N ARG A 220 -25.05 14.14 -21.60
CA ARG A 220 -25.28 15.29 -22.50
C ARG A 220 -26.74 15.73 -22.35
N LYS A 221 -26.96 17.04 -22.20
CA LYS A 221 -28.31 17.61 -22.32
C LYS A 221 -28.79 17.37 -23.75
N VAL A 222 -29.93 16.71 -23.90
CA VAL A 222 -30.64 16.65 -25.19
C VAL A 222 -31.21 18.05 -25.42
N LEU A 223 -30.85 18.66 -26.55
CA LEU A 223 -31.38 19.94 -27.02
C LEU A 223 -32.83 19.79 -27.47
#